data_AF-G5JSF1-F1
#
_entry.id   AF-G5JSF1-F1
#
_cell.length_a   1.000
_cell.length_b   1.000
_cell.length_c   1.000
_cell.angle_alpha   90.00
_cell.angle_beta   90.00
_cell.angle_gamma   90.00
#
_symmetry.space_group_name_H-M   'P 1'
#
loop_
_entity.id
_entity.type
_entity.pdbx_description
1 polymer ?
#
loop_
_entity_poly.entity_id
_entity_poly.type
_entity_poly.pdbx_seq_one_letter_code
_entity_poly.pdbx_strand_id
1 'polypeptide(L)'
;MFYDLTLLLTAVIAGFMLSYSVTLGAYFNYLLRQELDQGFSHFYSQFRRNTAVASLYRMCVSLQFFLGLMSLLVSSPLVTVRVLGIIPLMVLLVCHHVTGFAKSEEAINSGKPISTDMRQNYLKWNLPLHYFYFVIYFVSALVQLYYR
;
A
#
# COMPACT_ATOMS: atom_id res chain seq x y z
N MET A 1 9.54 22.18 -6.68
CA MET A 1 10.35 21.08 -6.11
C MET A 1 9.54 20.14 -5.22
N PHE A 2 9.07 20.53 -4.02
CA PHE A 2 8.30 19.61 -3.15
C PHE A 2 7.04 19.07 -3.81
N TYR A 3 6.32 19.93 -4.55
CA TYR A 3 5.18 19.52 -5.36
C TYR A 3 5.55 18.45 -6.41
N ASP A 4 6.58 18.70 -7.21
CA ASP A 4 7.04 17.78 -8.25
C ASP A 4 7.48 16.42 -7.68
N LEU A 5 8.20 16.43 -6.55
CA LEU A 5 8.63 15.21 -5.87
C LEU A 5 7.43 14.45 -5.28
N THR A 6 6.44 15.17 -4.74
CA THR A 6 5.19 14.57 -4.27
C THR A 6 4.43 13.91 -5.41
N LEU A 7 4.28 14.60 -6.55
CA LEU A 7 3.67 14.07 -7.76
C LEU A 7 4.37 12.79 -8.21
N LEU A 8 5.70 12.83 -8.35
CA LEU A 8 6.49 11.69 -8.82
C LEU A 8 6.35 10.49 -7.88
N LEU A 9 6.50 10.68 -6.56
CA LEU A 9 6.35 9.57 -5.62
C LEU A 9 4.91 9.08 -5.53
N THR A 10 3.90 9.94 -5.66
CA THR A 10 2.49 9.52 -5.71
C THR A 10 2.26 8.58 -6.90
N ALA A 11 2.81 8.92 -8.08
CA ALA A 11 2.74 8.06 -9.27
C ALA A 11 3.52 6.74 -9.10
N VAL A 12 4.70 6.78 -8.47
CA VAL A 12 5.49 5.57 -8.15
C VAL A 12 4.71 4.64 -7.21
N ILE A 13 4.09 5.17 -6.16
CA ILE A 13 3.26 4.37 -5.25
C ILE A 13 2.03 3.80 -5.97
N ALA A 14 1.40 4.56 -6.86
CA ALA A 14 0.33 4.02 -7.72
C ALA A 14 0.81 2.81 -8.52
N GLY A 15 1.94 2.95 -9.23
CA GLY A 15 2.54 1.85 -10.00
C GLY A 15 2.91 0.64 -9.13
N PHE A 16 3.43 0.88 -7.93
CA PHE A 16 3.70 -0.17 -6.94
C PHE A 16 2.43 -0.92 -6.53
N MET A 17 1.33 -0.22 -6.21
CA MET A 17 0.06 -0.85 -5.82
C MET A 17 -0.53 -1.71 -6.94
N LEU A 18 -0.46 -1.22 -8.18
CA LEU A 18 -0.90 -2.00 -9.35
C LEU A 18 -0.03 -3.24 -9.55
N SER A 19 1.30 -3.06 -9.54
CA SER A 19 2.27 -4.15 -9.69
C SER A 19 2.08 -5.21 -8.60
N TYR A 20 1.94 -4.80 -7.35
CA TYR A 20 1.61 -5.68 -6.23
C TYR A 20 0.35 -6.49 -6.53
N SER A 21 -0.74 -5.83 -6.93
CA SER A 21 -2.04 -6.48 -7.14
C SER A 21 -1.98 -7.56 -8.21
N VAL A 22 -1.27 -7.32 -9.32
CA VAL A 22 -1.16 -8.27 -10.44
C VAL A 22 -0.07 -9.33 -10.24
N THR A 23 0.86 -9.12 -9.31
CA THR A 23 1.96 -10.06 -9.03
C THR A 23 1.82 -10.67 -7.63
N LEU A 24 2.44 -10.05 -6.63
CA LEU A 24 2.61 -10.61 -5.28
C LEU A 24 1.27 -10.83 -4.56
N GLY A 25 0.34 -9.89 -4.68
CA GLY A 25 -1.00 -10.01 -4.09
C GLY A 25 -1.80 -11.16 -4.69
N ALA A 26 -1.76 -11.33 -6.01
CA ALA A 26 -2.39 -12.45 -6.70
C ALA A 26 -1.73 -13.80 -6.29
N TYR A 27 -0.40 -13.82 -6.19
CA TYR A 27 0.35 -14.97 -5.71
C TYR A 27 -0.01 -15.35 -4.26
N PHE A 28 -0.13 -14.37 -3.35
CA PHE A 28 -0.55 -14.63 -1.97
C PHE A 28 -1.98 -15.16 -1.90
N ASN A 29 -2.90 -14.60 -2.69
CA ASN A 29 -4.25 -15.13 -2.81
C ASN A 29 -4.26 -16.58 -3.32
N TYR A 30 -3.41 -16.91 -4.29
CA TYR A 30 -3.25 -18.29 -4.76
C TYR A 30 -2.80 -19.22 -3.64
N LEU A 31 -1.70 -18.88 -2.93
CA LEU A 31 -1.20 -19.69 -1.82
C LEU A 31 -2.27 -19.93 -0.75
N LEU A 32 -3.01 -18.89 -0.38
CA LEU A 32 -4.06 -19.00 0.64
C LEU A 32 -5.25 -19.84 0.19
N ARG A 33 -5.65 -19.77 -1.08
CA ARG A 33 -6.72 -20.60 -1.66
C ARG A 33 -6.33 -22.08 -1.76
N GLN A 34 -5.05 -22.35 -1.96
CA GLN A 34 -4.49 -23.71 -2.03
C GLN A 34 -4.02 -24.23 -0.66
N GLU A 35 -4.25 -23.46 0.41
CA GLU A 35 -3.82 -23.80 1.78
C GLU A 35 -2.30 -24.09 1.91
N LEU A 36 -1.49 -23.45 1.05
CA LEU A 36 -0.04 -23.58 1.01
C LEU A 36 0.64 -22.66 2.02
N ASP A 37 0.26 -22.79 3.30
CA ASP A 37 0.68 -21.87 4.37
C ASP A 37 2.19 -21.85 4.61
N GLN A 38 2.87 -22.95 4.27
CA GLN A 38 4.33 -23.06 4.26
C GLN A 38 5.01 -22.01 3.37
N GLY A 39 4.33 -21.53 2.32
CA GLY A 39 4.78 -20.39 1.52
C GLY A 39 5.01 -19.13 2.36
N PHE A 40 4.19 -18.94 3.40
CA PHE A 40 4.29 -17.81 4.32
C PHE A 40 5.22 -18.09 5.50
N SER A 41 5.06 -19.23 6.17
CA SER A 41 5.81 -19.55 7.38
C SER A 41 7.29 -19.86 7.12
N HIS A 42 7.61 -20.57 6.04
CA HIS A 42 8.99 -21.02 5.77
C HIS A 42 9.75 -20.08 4.82
N PHE A 43 9.06 -19.40 3.91
CA PHE A 43 9.71 -18.57 2.88
C PHE A 43 9.47 -17.08 3.08
N TYR A 44 8.22 -16.61 2.91
CA TYR A 44 7.95 -15.18 2.86
C TYR A 44 8.25 -14.44 4.17
N SER A 45 7.82 -14.97 5.31
CA SER A 45 8.08 -14.33 6.62
C SER A 45 9.57 -14.35 6.98
N GLN A 46 10.32 -15.39 6.59
CA GLN A 46 11.78 -15.41 6.74
C GLN A 46 12.44 -14.38 5.85
N PHE A 47 12.07 -14.29 4.56
CA PHE A 47 12.54 -13.24 3.66
C PHE A 47 12.26 -11.84 4.23
N ARG A 48 11.04 -11.60 4.71
CA ARG A 48 10.65 -10.30 5.28
C ARG A 48 11.44 -9.94 6.55
N ARG A 49 11.75 -10.92 7.41
CA ARG A 49 12.53 -10.71 8.65
C ARG A 49 14.04 -10.58 8.42
N ASN A 50 14.58 -11.35 7.48
CA ASN A 50 16.02 -11.44 7.25
C ASN A 50 16.52 -10.45 6.19
N THR A 51 15.64 -9.64 5.60
CA THR A 51 15.99 -8.58 4.66
C THR A 51 15.43 -7.24 5.12
N ALA A 52 15.91 -6.15 4.50
CA ALA A 52 15.43 -4.80 4.81
C ALA A 52 14.09 -4.46 4.15
N VAL A 53 13.42 -5.39 3.45
CA VAL A 53 12.27 -5.09 2.57
C VAL A 53 11.13 -4.37 3.29
N ALA A 54 10.80 -4.78 4.52
CA ALA A 54 9.74 -4.15 5.30
C ALA A 54 10.11 -2.72 5.73
N SER A 55 11.37 -2.49 6.08
CA SER A 55 11.88 -1.15 6.44
C SER A 55 11.96 -0.24 5.23
N LEU A 56 12.43 -0.75 4.09
CA LEU A 56 12.49 -0.01 2.83
C LEU A 56 11.09 0.40 2.36
N TYR A 57 10.12 -0.52 2.41
CA TYR A 57 8.72 -0.22 2.11
C TYR A 57 8.18 0.91 3.00
N ARG A 58 8.35 0.82 4.33
CA ARG A 58 7.91 1.86 5.27
C ARG A 58 8.59 3.20 4.99
N MET A 59 9.88 3.19 4.66
CA MET A 59 10.64 4.39 4.34
C MET A 59 10.08 5.06 3.08
N CYS A 60 9.84 4.31 2.01
CA CYS A 60 9.29 4.85 0.76
C CYS A 60 7.90 5.49 0.96
N VAL A 61 7.00 4.80 1.67
CA VAL A 61 5.65 5.33 1.96
C VAL A 61 5.74 6.57 2.88
N SER A 62 6.58 6.53 3.91
CA SER A 62 6.76 7.66 4.82
C SER A 62 7.38 8.88 4.13
N LEU A 63 8.32 8.65 3.21
CA LEU A 63 8.93 9.72 2.42
C LEU A 63 7.90 10.38 1.48
N GLN A 64 7.06 9.58 0.80
CA GLN A 64 5.98 10.12 -0.03
C GLN A 64 5.03 10.99 0.79
N PHE A 65 4.61 10.50 1.96
CA PHE A 65 3.74 11.24 2.85
C PHE A 65 4.38 12.53 3.38
N PHE A 66 5.65 12.46 3.80
CA PHE A 66 6.40 13.63 4.27
C PHE A 66 6.51 14.70 3.18
N LEU A 67 6.83 14.30 1.94
CA LEU A 67 6.85 15.24 0.82
C LEU A 67 5.46 15.82 0.53
N GLY A 68 4.39 15.02 0.66
CA GLY A 68 3.01 15.50 0.60
C GLY A 68 2.70 16.58 1.65
N LEU A 69 3.13 16.37 2.89
CA LEU A 69 3.02 17.38 3.96
C LEU A 69 3.79 18.65 3.63
N MET A 70 5.05 18.53 3.18
CA MET A 70 5.84 19.68 2.79
C MET A 70 5.18 20.43 1.62
N SER A 71 4.69 19.70 0.62
CA SER A 71 3.98 20.27 -0.52
C SER A 71 2.75 21.07 -0.08
N LEU A 72 1.95 20.52 0.84
CA LEU A 72 0.80 21.21 1.43
C LEU A 72 1.17 22.50 2.18
N LEU A 73 2.35 22.57 2.79
CA LEU A 73 2.76 23.75 3.55
C LEU A 73 3.41 24.83 2.68
N VAL A 74 4.24 24.44 1.70
CA VAL A 74 5.17 25.40 1.04
C VAL A 74 4.99 25.57 -0.47
N SER A 75 4.17 24.75 -1.13
CA SER A 75 3.99 24.85 -2.59
C SER A 75 2.89 25.85 -2.99
N SER A 76 3.02 26.47 -4.17
CA SER A 76 2.06 27.46 -4.70
C SER A 76 0.75 26.93 -5.28
N PRO A 77 0.59 25.66 -5.75
CA PRO A 77 -0.67 25.17 -6.30
C PRO A 77 -1.84 25.22 -5.30
N LEU A 78 -3.06 25.06 -5.81
CA LEU A 78 -4.29 25.08 -5.01
C LEU A 78 -4.20 24.07 -3.84
N VAL A 79 -4.64 24.49 -2.65
CA VAL A 79 -4.66 23.63 -1.44
C VAL A 79 -5.40 22.32 -1.72
N THR A 80 -6.52 22.40 -2.44
CA THR A 80 -7.36 21.25 -2.84
C THR A 80 -6.61 20.22 -3.68
N VAL A 81 -5.59 20.63 -4.43
CA VAL A 81 -4.72 19.71 -5.19
C VAL A 81 -3.61 19.17 -4.31
N ARG A 82 -3.02 20.02 -3.46
CA ARG A 82 -1.90 19.63 -2.59
C ARG A 82 -2.28 18.57 -1.55
N VAL A 83 -3.50 18.60 -1.03
CA VAL A 83 -4.00 17.57 -0.09
C VAL A 83 -4.02 16.16 -0.70
N LEU A 84 -4.02 16.03 -2.03
CA LEU A 84 -3.95 14.73 -2.72
C LEU A 84 -2.61 14.02 -2.55
N GLY A 85 -1.56 14.71 -2.07
CA GLY A 85 -0.31 14.06 -1.64
C GLY A 85 -0.42 13.30 -0.32
N ILE A 86 -1.50 13.49 0.44
CA ILE A 86 -1.65 13.02 1.83
C ILE A 86 -2.86 12.08 1.96
N ILE A 87 -3.99 12.46 1.36
CA ILE A 87 -5.27 11.74 1.43
C ILE A 87 -5.14 10.24 1.10
N PRO A 88 -4.40 9.81 0.05
CA PRO A 88 -4.34 8.39 -0.30
C PRO A 88 -3.86 7.49 0.85
N LEU A 89 -2.84 7.91 1.61
CA LEU A 89 -2.35 7.14 2.76
C LEU A 89 -3.39 7.10 3.88
N MET A 90 -4.08 8.21 4.14
CA MET A 90 -5.13 8.25 5.16
C MET A 90 -6.27 7.30 4.83
N VAL A 91 -6.73 7.29 3.57
CA VAL A 91 -7.74 6.34 3.09
C VAL A 91 -7.26 4.90 3.26
N LEU A 92 -6.01 4.62 2.88
CA LEU A 92 -5.42 3.29 3.03
C LEU A 92 -5.46 2.81 4.48
N LEU A 93 -5.00 3.63 5.43
CA LEU A 93 -4.95 3.27 6.85
C LEU A 93 -6.35 3.02 7.42
N VAL A 94 -7.32 3.89 7.09
CA VAL A 94 -8.71 3.76 7.53
C VAL A 94 -9.33 2.48 6.97
N CYS A 95 -9.19 2.23 5.66
CA CYS A 95 -9.73 1.04 5.02
C CYS A 95 -9.10 -0.25 5.58
N HIS A 96 -7.77 -0.28 5.80
CA HIS A 96 -7.09 -1.42 6.43
C HIS A 96 -7.63 -1.73 7.83
N HIS A 97 -7.90 -0.69 8.62
CA HIS A 97 -8.41 -0.83 9.97
C HIS A 97 -9.87 -1.28 9.98
N VAL A 98 -10.75 -0.56 9.28
CA VAL A 98 -12.21 -0.79 9.28
C VAL A 98 -12.59 -2.15 8.70
N THR A 99 -11.87 -2.62 7.67
CA THR A 99 -12.11 -3.95 7.09
C THR A 99 -11.52 -5.09 7.91
N GLY A 100 -10.73 -4.79 8.96
CA GLY A 100 -9.95 -5.79 9.70
C GLY A 100 -8.79 -6.38 8.90
N PHE A 101 -8.55 -5.93 7.68
CA PHE A 101 -7.51 -6.45 6.79
C PHE A 101 -6.12 -6.33 7.40
N ALA A 102 -5.83 -5.27 8.17
CA ALA A 102 -4.55 -5.09 8.86
C ALA A 102 -4.17 -6.30 9.75
N LYS A 103 -5.15 -6.90 10.44
CA LYS A 103 -4.91 -8.07 11.30
C LYS A 103 -4.61 -9.31 10.48
N SER A 104 -5.38 -9.53 9.41
CA SER A 104 -5.17 -10.63 8.47
C SER A 104 -3.80 -10.53 7.80
N GLU A 105 -3.43 -9.33 7.35
CA GLU A 105 -2.15 -9.08 6.69
C GLU A 105 -0.97 -9.32 7.64
N GLU A 106 -1.06 -8.86 8.88
CA GLU A 106 0.01 -9.13 9.85
C GLU A 106 0.13 -10.63 10.18
N ALA A 107 -0.98 -11.37 10.22
CA ALA A 107 -0.93 -12.82 10.38
C ALA A 107 -0.13 -13.49 9.24
N ILE A 108 -0.44 -13.14 7.99
CA ILE A 108 0.31 -13.60 6.80
C ILE A 108 1.79 -13.23 6.90
N ASN A 109 2.07 -11.97 7.22
CA ASN A 109 3.42 -11.45 7.25
C ASN A 109 4.27 -12.03 8.40
N SER A 110 3.64 -12.42 9.51
CA SER A 110 4.32 -12.96 10.69
C SER A 110 4.78 -14.40 10.50
N GLY A 111 4.19 -15.13 9.55
CA GLY A 111 4.43 -16.56 9.34
C GLY A 111 3.88 -17.47 10.44
N LYS A 112 3.07 -16.92 11.36
CA LYS A 112 2.36 -17.69 12.38
C LYS A 112 1.17 -18.44 11.74
N PRO A 113 0.62 -19.46 12.42
CA PRO A 113 -0.60 -20.13 11.96
C PRO A 113 -1.73 -19.13 11.67
N ILE A 114 -2.37 -19.27 10.51
CA ILE A 114 -3.40 -18.36 10.01
C ILE A 114 -4.76 -18.99 10.30
N SER A 115 -5.62 -18.31 11.06
CA SER A 115 -6.98 -18.80 11.29
C SER A 115 -7.84 -18.72 10.02
N THR A 116 -8.88 -19.56 9.95
CA THR A 116 -9.83 -19.58 8.83
C THR A 116 -10.45 -18.21 8.59
N ASP A 117 -10.86 -17.50 9.64
CA ASP A 117 -11.45 -16.16 9.53
C ASP A 117 -10.45 -15.14 8.96
N MET A 118 -9.19 -15.17 9.43
CA MET A 118 -8.15 -14.28 8.93
C MET A 118 -7.84 -14.54 7.46
N ARG A 119 -7.80 -15.83 7.05
CA ARG A 119 -7.62 -16.25 5.66
C ARG A 119 -8.76 -15.74 4.78
N GLN A 120 -10.01 -15.98 5.17
CA GLN A 120 -11.18 -15.55 4.40
C GLN A 120 -11.22 -14.02 4.27
N ASN A 121 -10.94 -13.30 5.36
CA ASN A 121 -10.89 -11.85 5.35
C ASN A 121 -9.74 -11.31 4.46
N TYR A 122 -8.57 -11.97 4.48
CA TYR A 122 -7.47 -11.64 3.57
C TYR A 122 -7.89 -11.83 2.11
N LEU A 123 -8.44 -12.99 1.76
CA LEU A 123 -8.87 -13.29 0.39
C LEU A 123 -9.98 -12.34 -0.10
N LYS A 124 -10.86 -11.93 0.81
CA LYS A 124 -11.93 -10.95 0.53
C LYS A 124 -11.37 -9.58 0.20
N TRP A 125 -10.37 -9.09 0.93
CA TRP A 125 -9.98 -7.69 0.89
C TRP A 125 -8.64 -7.38 0.24
N ASN A 126 -7.72 -8.35 0.15
CA ASN A 126 -6.38 -8.10 -0.34
C ASN A 126 -6.36 -7.39 -1.70
N LEU A 127 -6.91 -8.03 -2.74
CA LEU A 127 -6.92 -7.43 -4.08
C LEU A 127 -7.87 -6.22 -4.19
N PRO A 128 -9.13 -6.28 -3.72
CA PRO A 128 -10.03 -5.13 -3.84
C PRO A 128 -9.49 -3.85 -3.20
N LEU A 129 -8.90 -3.95 -2.01
CA LEU A 129 -8.31 -2.79 -1.34
C LEU A 129 -7.10 -2.26 -2.11
N HIS A 130 -6.17 -3.12 -2.54
CA HIS A 130 -4.97 -2.66 -3.24
C HIS A 130 -5.28 -2.07 -4.62
N TYR A 131 -6.28 -2.58 -5.36
CA TYR A 131 -6.77 -1.93 -6.56
C TYR A 131 -7.44 -0.58 -6.28
N PHE A 132 -8.23 -0.50 -5.20
CA PHE A 132 -8.82 0.77 -4.78
C PHE A 132 -7.73 1.81 -4.45
N TYR A 133 -6.69 1.43 -3.70
CA TYR A 133 -5.56 2.31 -3.41
C TYR A 133 -4.81 2.72 -4.67
N PHE A 134 -4.58 1.78 -5.60
CA PHE A 134 -4.02 2.11 -6.90
C PHE A 134 -4.82 3.22 -7.58
N VAL A 135 -6.14 3.08 -7.70
CA VAL A 135 -7.00 4.08 -8.34
C VAL A 135 -6.87 5.44 -7.65
N ILE A 136 -6.92 5.48 -6.32
CA ILE A 136 -6.81 6.74 -5.57
C ILE A 136 -5.45 7.42 -5.80
N TYR A 137 -4.35 6.68 -5.65
CA TYR A 137 -3.01 7.21 -5.88
C TYR A 137 -2.83 7.65 -7.35
N PHE A 138 -3.34 6.88 -8.30
CA PHE A 138 -3.24 7.18 -9.73
C PHE A 138 -4.01 8.44 -10.10
N VAL A 139 -5.28 8.55 -9.68
CA VAL A 139 -6.09 9.76 -9.89
C VAL A 139 -5.46 10.95 -9.19
N SER A 140 -4.96 10.78 -7.97
CA SER A 140 -4.25 11.84 -7.25
C SER A 140 -3.01 12.34 -8.00
N ALA A 141 -2.25 11.44 -8.62
CA ALA A 141 -1.11 11.81 -9.44
C ALA A 141 -1.54 12.51 -10.74
N LEU A 142 -2.59 12.04 -11.41
CA LEU A 142 -3.12 12.69 -12.62
C LEU A 142 -3.62 14.12 -12.35
N VAL A 143 -4.36 14.32 -11.26
CA VAL A 143 -4.83 15.65 -10.86
C VAL A 143 -3.65 16.54 -10.52
N GLN A 144 -2.66 16.04 -9.76
CA GLN A 144 -1.45 16.82 -9.47
C GLN A 144 -0.66 17.17 -10.74
N LEU A 145 -0.61 16.26 -11.73
CA LEU A 145 0.06 16.52 -13.00
C LEU A 145 -0.66 17.60 -13.81
N TYR A 146 -2.00 17.56 -13.83
CA TYR A 146 -2.83 18.51 -14.56
C TYR A 146 -2.71 19.94 -14.01
N TYR A 147 -2.60 20.07 -12.68
CA TYR A 147 -2.47 21.35 -11.98
C TYR A 147 -1.02 21.72 -11.59
N ARG A 148 -0.04 21.10 -12.27
CA ARG A 148 1.38 21.39 -12.08
C ARG A 148 1.76 22.77 -12.58
#